data_AF-A0A7V9ZV75-F1
#
_entry.id   AF-A0A7V9ZV75-F1
#
_cell.length_a   1.000
_cell.length_b   1.000
_cell.length_c   1.000
_cell.angle_alpha   90.00
_cell.angle_beta   90.00
_cell.angle_gamma   90.00
#
_symmetry.space_group_name_H-M   'P 1'
#
loop_
_entity.id
_entity.type
_entity.pdbx_description
1 polymer ?
#
loop_
_entity_poly.entity_id
_entity_poly.type
_entity_poly.pdbx_seq_one_letter_code
_entity_poly.pdbx_strand_id
1 'polypeptide(L)'
;MTQAVAAANGQQGADAHRATDKSKTIKASSLTLERKLALKVKTARKHRTTVRFFNAHRSLLRSDDKRPIAVAVLNRAKRGLSKARKEIRYYERLIRERAAERRARRLASATPKVAICEVFGRYCRQAVAVAWCESRHRTTARNGQYLGLFQMGTYARQLAGHGDSAYEQAVAAHRYFVDSGRDWSPWSCGWAAS
;
A
#
# COMPACT_ATOMS: atom_id res chain seq x y z
N MET A 1 -30.22 -39.39 -62.38
CA MET A 1 -29.64 -38.14 -61.85
C MET A 1 -29.63 -38.25 -60.34
N THR A 2 -28.43 -38.41 -59.77
CA THR A 2 -28.22 -38.92 -58.41
C THR A 2 -27.69 -37.82 -57.50
N GLN A 3 -28.23 -37.79 -56.28
CA GLN A 3 -27.68 -37.27 -55.01
C GLN A 3 -27.58 -35.75 -54.78
N ALA A 4 -28.27 -35.28 -53.74
CA ALA A 4 -27.80 -34.22 -52.84
C ALA A 4 -28.63 -34.18 -51.54
N VAL A 5 -28.24 -34.91 -50.49
CA VAL A 5 -28.51 -34.48 -49.09
C VAL A 5 -27.45 -35.11 -48.16
N ALA A 6 -26.51 -34.31 -47.65
CA ALA A 6 -25.87 -34.53 -46.34
C ALA A 6 -24.91 -33.38 -45.99
N ALA A 7 -24.77 -33.14 -44.67
CA ALA A 7 -23.74 -32.35 -43.99
C ALA A 7 -24.05 -30.86 -43.70
N ALA A 8 -25.04 -30.63 -42.82
CA ALA A 8 -25.06 -29.46 -41.94
C ALA A 8 -25.22 -29.94 -40.49
N ASN A 9 -24.13 -30.35 -39.83
CA ASN A 9 -24.14 -30.56 -38.35
C ASN A 9 -22.75 -30.69 -37.68
N GLY A 10 -21.69 -30.11 -38.26
CA GLY A 10 -20.32 -30.32 -37.77
C GLY A 10 -19.64 -29.19 -36.99
N GLN A 11 -20.15 -27.95 -37.01
CA GLN A 11 -19.34 -26.77 -36.65
C GLN A 11 -19.74 -26.04 -35.36
N GLN A 12 -20.88 -26.35 -34.73
CA GLN A 12 -21.33 -25.59 -33.55
C GLN A 12 -20.78 -26.08 -32.19
N GLY A 13 -20.12 -27.24 -32.13
CA GLY A 13 -19.58 -27.79 -30.87
C GLY A 13 -18.14 -27.35 -30.51
N ALA A 14 -17.33 -26.95 -31.49
CA ALA A 14 -15.91 -26.69 -31.28
C ALA A 14 -15.61 -25.29 -30.70
N ASP A 15 -16.45 -24.30 -31.02
CA ASP A 15 -16.24 -22.91 -30.57
C ASP A 15 -16.72 -22.67 -29.13
N ALA A 16 -17.72 -23.41 -28.66
CA ALA A 16 -18.21 -23.33 -27.28
C ALA A 16 -17.21 -23.90 -26.26
N HIS A 17 -16.49 -24.97 -26.61
CA HIS A 17 -15.42 -25.51 -25.75
C HIS A 17 -14.15 -24.64 -25.76
N ARG A 18 -13.84 -23.96 -26.87
CA ARG A 18 -12.67 -23.06 -26.96
C ARG A 18 -12.87 -21.74 -26.20
N ALA A 19 -14.10 -21.25 -26.11
CA ALA A 19 -14.44 -20.03 -25.37
C ALA A 19 -14.46 -20.24 -23.83
N THR A 20 -14.92 -21.42 -23.38
CA THR A 20 -14.96 -21.76 -21.94
C THR A 20 -13.57 -22.03 -21.35
N ASP A 21 -12.65 -22.56 -22.14
CA ASP A 21 -11.28 -22.83 -21.71
C ASP A 21 -10.40 -21.56 -21.63
N LYS A 22 -10.59 -20.60 -22.55
CA LYS A 22 -9.97 -19.26 -22.45
C LYS A 22 -10.51 -18.46 -21.26
N SER A 23 -11.80 -18.57 -20.95
CA SER A 23 -12.42 -17.88 -19.81
C SER A 23 -11.92 -18.42 -18.45
N LYS A 24 -11.67 -19.74 -18.34
CA LYS A 24 -11.00 -20.33 -17.18
C LYS A 24 -9.51 -19.93 -17.07
N THR A 25 -8.83 -19.79 -18.19
CA THR A 25 -7.40 -19.40 -18.23
C THR A 25 -7.17 -17.94 -17.84
N ILE A 26 -8.11 -17.03 -18.14
CA ILE A 26 -7.98 -15.60 -17.81
C ILE A 26 -8.24 -15.31 -16.32
N LYS A 27 -9.08 -16.11 -15.63
CA LYS A 27 -9.32 -15.95 -14.18
C LYS A 27 -8.18 -16.49 -13.30
N ALA A 28 -7.21 -17.21 -13.86
CA ALA A 28 -6.19 -17.94 -13.08
C ALA A 28 -4.90 -17.17 -12.77
N SER A 29 -4.67 -15.93 -13.25
CA SER A 29 -3.31 -15.34 -13.20
C SER A 29 -3.13 -13.99 -12.47
N SER A 30 -4.12 -13.48 -11.73
CA SER A 30 -3.85 -12.36 -10.81
C SER A 30 -3.70 -12.85 -9.37
N LEU A 31 -2.63 -13.61 -9.10
CA LEU A 31 -2.20 -13.78 -7.72
C LEU A 31 -2.05 -12.39 -7.08
N THR A 32 -2.65 -12.19 -5.91
CA THR A 32 -2.51 -10.95 -5.14
C THR A 32 -1.03 -10.66 -4.88
N LEU A 33 -0.66 -9.39 -4.68
CA LEU A 33 0.74 -9.00 -4.47
C LEU A 33 1.34 -9.74 -3.26
N GLU A 34 0.54 -9.93 -2.22
CA GLU A 34 0.88 -10.65 -1.00
C GLU A 34 1.17 -12.12 -1.29
N ARG A 35 0.35 -12.77 -2.12
CA ARG A 35 0.56 -14.16 -2.52
C ARG A 35 1.80 -14.30 -3.41
N LYS A 36 2.04 -13.35 -4.32
CA LYS A 36 3.27 -13.29 -5.13
C LYS A 36 4.50 -13.13 -4.24
N LEU A 37 4.47 -12.21 -3.28
CA LEU A 37 5.53 -12.01 -2.29
C LEU A 37 5.81 -13.30 -1.50
N ALA A 38 4.77 -13.94 -0.96
CA ALA A 38 4.90 -15.20 -0.22
C ALA A 38 5.59 -16.30 -1.03
N LEU A 39 5.25 -16.45 -2.32
CA LEU A 39 5.90 -17.38 -3.23
C LEU A 39 7.39 -17.05 -3.45
N LYS A 40 7.73 -15.77 -3.59
CA LYS A 40 9.13 -15.34 -3.72
C LYS A 40 9.93 -15.56 -2.44
N VAL A 41 9.34 -15.32 -1.28
CA VAL A 41 9.95 -15.65 0.03
C VAL A 41 10.20 -17.15 0.14
N LYS A 42 9.22 -18.00 -0.22
CA LYS A 42 9.40 -19.47 -0.24
C LYS A 42 10.53 -19.90 -1.18
N THR A 43 10.60 -19.32 -2.38
CA THR A 43 11.67 -19.57 -3.36
C THR A 43 13.04 -19.14 -2.81
N ALA A 44 13.14 -17.96 -2.20
CA ALA A 44 14.37 -17.48 -1.58
C ALA A 44 14.84 -18.40 -0.44
N ARG A 45 13.91 -18.90 0.39
CA ARG A 45 14.23 -19.89 1.45
C ARG A 45 14.79 -21.19 0.86
N LYS A 46 14.20 -21.71 -0.22
CA LYS A 46 14.71 -22.90 -0.91
C LYS A 46 16.15 -22.71 -1.39
N HIS A 47 16.43 -21.63 -2.14
CA HIS A 47 17.78 -21.36 -2.63
C HIS A 47 18.78 -21.10 -1.50
N ARG A 48 18.39 -20.38 -0.44
CA ARG A 48 19.24 -20.16 0.75
C ARG A 48 19.63 -21.48 1.41
N THR A 49 18.70 -22.44 1.48
CA THR A 49 18.96 -23.77 2.05
C THR A 49 19.98 -24.52 1.20
N THR A 50 19.84 -24.51 -0.13
CA THR A 50 20.83 -25.11 -1.03
C THR A 50 22.21 -24.46 -0.89
N VAL A 51 22.29 -23.13 -0.82
CA VAL A 51 23.56 -22.42 -0.61
C VAL A 51 24.20 -22.83 0.73
N ARG A 52 23.41 -22.91 1.81
CA ARG A 52 23.89 -23.35 3.13
C ARG A 52 24.40 -24.79 3.11
N PHE A 53 23.69 -25.69 2.42
CA PHE A 53 24.10 -27.08 2.27
C PHE A 53 25.52 -27.18 1.69
N PHE A 54 25.80 -26.52 0.56
CA PHE A 54 27.14 -26.55 -0.05
C PHE A 54 28.20 -25.81 0.77
N ASN A 55 27.81 -24.78 1.54
CA ASN A 55 28.73 -24.11 2.46
C ASN A 55 29.16 -25.04 3.60
N ALA A 56 28.28 -25.94 4.07
CA ALA A 56 28.59 -26.95 5.08
C ALA A 56 29.34 -28.15 4.49
N HIS A 57 29.03 -28.54 3.25
CA HIS A 57 29.61 -29.72 2.58
C HIS A 57 30.64 -29.32 1.53
N ARG A 58 31.67 -28.57 1.93
CA ARG A 58 32.70 -28.07 1.00
C ARG A 58 33.51 -29.17 0.33
N SER A 59 33.57 -30.38 0.91
CA SER A 59 34.22 -31.54 0.30
C SER A 59 33.61 -31.87 -1.08
N LEU A 60 32.29 -31.73 -1.25
CA LEU A 60 31.61 -31.93 -2.53
C LEU A 60 32.04 -30.93 -3.61
N LEU A 61 32.56 -29.77 -3.22
CA LEU A 61 33.09 -28.75 -4.14
C LEU A 61 34.56 -28.98 -4.49
N ARG A 62 35.24 -29.89 -3.78
CA ARG A 62 36.65 -30.25 -3.97
C ARG A 62 36.83 -31.61 -4.66
N SER A 63 35.81 -32.48 -4.60
CA SER A 63 35.80 -33.81 -5.20
C SER A 63 35.76 -33.75 -6.73
N ASP A 64 36.71 -34.37 -7.43
CA ASP A 64 36.84 -34.23 -8.89
C ASP A 64 35.61 -34.74 -9.66
N ASP A 65 35.03 -35.85 -9.20
CA ASP A 65 33.83 -36.47 -9.76
C ASP A 65 32.56 -35.61 -9.57
N LYS A 66 32.38 -35.01 -8.39
CA LYS A 66 31.15 -34.29 -7.99
C LYS A 66 31.22 -32.79 -8.22
N ARG A 67 32.42 -32.22 -8.33
CA ARG A 67 32.65 -30.77 -8.40
C ARG A 67 31.90 -30.08 -9.54
N PRO A 68 31.87 -30.58 -10.79
CA PRO A 68 31.18 -29.89 -11.88
C PRO A 68 29.69 -29.69 -11.59
N ILE A 69 29.01 -30.73 -11.10
CA ILE A 69 27.59 -30.71 -10.75
C ILE A 69 27.36 -29.83 -9.52
N ALA A 70 28.15 -30.01 -8.46
CA ALA A 70 28.01 -29.26 -7.21
C ALA A 70 28.17 -27.74 -7.44
N VAL A 71 29.16 -27.33 -8.24
CA VAL A 71 29.38 -25.93 -8.62
C VAL A 71 28.20 -25.39 -9.44
N ALA A 72 27.71 -26.15 -10.42
CA ALA A 72 26.57 -25.74 -11.24
C ALA A 72 25.29 -25.52 -10.41
N VAL A 73 24.99 -26.44 -9.49
CA VAL A 73 23.83 -26.33 -8.59
C VAL A 73 24.00 -25.15 -7.63
N LEU A 74 25.18 -24.98 -7.03
CA LEU A 74 25.46 -23.85 -6.15
C LEU A 74 25.30 -22.50 -6.88
N ASN A 75 25.85 -22.38 -8.09
CA ASN A 75 25.74 -21.16 -8.88
C ASN A 75 24.29 -20.87 -9.29
N ARG A 76 23.53 -21.90 -9.68
CA ARG A 76 22.09 -21.77 -9.95
C ARG A 76 21.34 -21.31 -8.70
N ALA A 77 21.64 -21.86 -7.52
CA ALA A 77 21.02 -21.45 -6.27
C ALA A 77 21.38 -20.02 -5.87
N LYS A 78 22.64 -19.60 -6.02
CA LYS A 78 23.08 -18.21 -5.78
C LYS A 78 22.35 -17.22 -6.69
N ARG A 79 22.29 -17.50 -8.00
CA ARG A 79 21.55 -16.67 -8.97
C ARG A 79 20.06 -16.61 -8.64
N GLY A 80 19.45 -17.76 -8.36
CA GLY A 80 18.04 -17.85 -7.97
C GLY A 80 17.73 -17.07 -6.69
N LEU A 81 18.61 -17.14 -5.67
CA LEU A 81 18.48 -16.37 -4.44
C LEU A 81 18.55 -14.86 -4.69
N SER A 82 19.52 -14.41 -5.50
CA SER A 82 19.67 -13.00 -5.87
C SER A 82 18.42 -12.48 -6.60
N LYS A 83 17.91 -13.24 -7.57
CA LYS A 83 16.67 -12.92 -8.30
C LYS A 83 15.48 -12.83 -7.34
N ALA A 84 15.25 -13.85 -6.52
CA ALA A 84 14.13 -13.89 -5.57
C ALA A 84 14.19 -12.71 -4.58
N ARG A 85 15.38 -12.31 -4.11
CA ARG A 85 15.54 -11.13 -3.24
C ARG A 85 15.17 -9.81 -3.93
N LYS A 86 15.54 -9.64 -5.20
CA LYS A 86 15.13 -8.46 -5.99
C LYS A 86 13.60 -8.41 -6.13
N GLU A 87 12.98 -9.54 -6.45
CA GLU A 87 11.52 -9.64 -6.59
C GLU A 87 10.78 -9.42 -5.27
N ILE A 88 11.31 -9.92 -4.13
CA ILE A 88 10.76 -9.65 -2.79
C ILE A 88 10.68 -8.13 -2.54
N ARG A 89 11.80 -7.42 -2.70
CA ARG A 89 11.84 -5.96 -2.49
C ARG A 89 10.87 -5.21 -3.40
N TYR A 90 10.74 -5.67 -4.65
CA TYR A 90 9.79 -5.11 -5.60
C TYR A 90 8.35 -5.26 -5.11
N TYR A 91 7.93 -6.46 -4.70
CA TYR A 91 6.57 -6.67 -4.21
C TYR A 91 6.30 -5.96 -2.88
N GLU A 92 7.26 -5.92 -1.96
CA GLU A 92 7.15 -5.15 -0.72
C GLU A 92 6.92 -3.65 -1.02
N ARG A 93 7.65 -3.09 -1.98
CA ARG A 93 7.47 -1.71 -2.42
C ARG A 93 6.04 -1.48 -2.96
N LEU A 94 5.58 -2.33 -3.88
CA LEU A 94 4.23 -2.20 -4.45
C LEU A 94 3.12 -2.30 -3.40
N ILE A 95 3.26 -3.20 -2.42
CA ILE A 95 2.29 -3.34 -1.33
C ILE A 95 2.25 -2.05 -0.50
N ARG A 96 3.42 -1.48 -0.16
CA ARG A 96 3.50 -0.22 0.57
C ARG A 96 2.89 0.94 -0.20
N GLU A 97 3.20 1.08 -1.48
CA GLU A 97 2.63 2.12 -2.36
C GLU A 97 1.10 2.02 -2.41
N ARG A 98 0.57 0.82 -2.64
CA ARG A 98 -0.88 0.59 -2.68
C ARG A 98 -1.55 0.86 -1.32
N ALA A 99 -0.90 0.50 -0.22
CA ALA A 99 -1.39 0.80 1.12
C ALA A 99 -1.40 2.31 1.39
N ALA A 100 -0.35 3.03 0.96
CA ALA A 100 -0.24 4.47 1.09
C ALA A 100 -1.31 5.20 0.27
N GLU A 101 -1.55 4.79 -0.98
CA GLU A 101 -2.62 5.34 -1.82
C GLU A 101 -3.99 5.12 -1.20
N ARG A 102 -4.28 3.91 -0.69
CA ARG A 102 -5.54 3.63 0.01
C ARG A 102 -5.71 4.50 1.24
N ARG A 103 -4.64 4.66 2.04
CA ARG A 103 -4.65 5.53 3.21
C ARG A 103 -4.89 6.99 2.81
N ALA A 104 -4.22 7.49 1.76
CA ALA A 104 -4.41 8.83 1.25
C ALA A 104 -5.85 9.08 0.80
N ARG A 105 -6.43 8.16 0.01
CA ARG A 105 -7.84 8.24 -0.41
C ARG A 105 -8.79 8.25 0.78
N ARG A 106 -8.57 7.37 1.76
CA ARG A 106 -9.37 7.31 2.99
C ARG A 106 -9.31 8.62 3.77
N LEU A 107 -8.13 9.25 3.85
CA LEU A 107 -7.93 10.49 4.59
C LEU A 107 -8.46 11.72 3.85
N ALA A 108 -8.41 11.73 2.52
CA ALA A 108 -8.99 12.79 1.70
C ALA A 108 -10.51 12.91 1.91
N SER A 109 -11.20 11.79 2.14
CA SER A 109 -12.64 11.75 2.43
C SER A 109 -12.97 11.49 3.90
N ALA A 110 -11.98 11.58 4.80
CA ALA A 110 -12.21 11.31 6.22
C ALA A 110 -13.13 12.36 6.84
N THR A 111 -13.97 11.92 7.78
CA THR A 111 -14.72 12.84 8.62
C THR A 111 -13.75 13.67 9.47
N PRO A 112 -14.12 14.90 9.88
CA PRO A 112 -13.28 15.75 10.72
C PRO A 112 -12.71 15.07 11.95
N LYS A 113 -13.51 14.33 12.71
CA LYS A 113 -13.04 13.62 13.91
C LYS A 113 -11.97 12.57 13.58
N VAL A 114 -12.18 11.77 12.53
CA VAL A 114 -11.20 10.75 12.11
C VAL A 114 -9.90 11.40 11.65
N ALA A 115 -9.99 12.44 10.82
CA ALA A 115 -8.84 13.20 10.34
C ALA A 115 -8.05 13.85 11.50
N ILE A 116 -8.74 14.52 12.42
CA ILE A 116 -8.13 15.15 13.59
C ILE A 116 -7.40 14.11 14.44
N CYS A 117 -8.04 12.98 14.75
CA CYS A 117 -7.43 11.98 15.62
C CYS A 117 -6.27 11.21 14.96
N GLU A 118 -6.32 11.00 13.65
CA GLU A 118 -5.17 10.45 12.91
C GLU A 118 -3.94 11.37 13.00
N VAL A 119 -4.14 12.69 12.99
CA VAL A 119 -3.04 13.67 12.99
C VAL A 119 -2.55 13.98 14.42
N PHE A 120 -3.45 14.28 15.35
CA PHE A 120 -3.11 14.76 16.68
C PHE A 120 -2.73 13.63 17.66
N GLY A 121 -3.00 12.37 17.33
CA GLY A 121 -2.61 11.21 18.13
C GLY A 121 -3.06 11.34 19.58
N ARG A 122 -2.11 11.42 20.52
CA ARG A 122 -2.41 11.56 21.97
C ARG A 122 -3.24 12.80 22.32
N TYR A 123 -3.23 13.84 21.47
CA TYR A 123 -4.00 15.08 21.65
C TYR A 123 -5.36 15.06 20.93
N CYS A 124 -5.76 13.91 20.37
CA CYS A 124 -7.02 13.72 19.62
C CYS A 124 -8.24 14.31 20.34
N ARG A 125 -8.45 13.98 21.62
CA ARG A 125 -9.63 14.46 22.38
C ARG A 125 -9.66 15.99 22.47
N GLN A 126 -8.53 16.60 22.80
CA GLN A 126 -8.39 18.05 22.92
C GLN A 126 -8.65 18.74 21.57
N ALA A 127 -7.99 18.26 20.52
CA ALA A 127 -8.12 18.81 19.19
C ALA A 127 -9.54 18.70 18.63
N VAL A 128 -10.25 17.59 18.90
CA VAL A 128 -11.65 17.42 18.52
C VAL A 128 -12.54 18.43 19.24
N ALA A 129 -12.30 18.69 20.53
CA ALA A 129 -13.07 19.65 21.31
C ALA A 129 -12.85 21.09 20.84
N VAL A 130 -11.60 21.49 20.62
CA VAL A 130 -11.25 22.81 20.04
C VAL A 130 -11.89 22.97 18.67
N ALA A 131 -11.71 22.02 17.75
CA ALA A 131 -12.31 22.12 16.41
C ALA A 131 -13.85 22.14 16.40
N TRP A 132 -14.49 21.50 17.39
CA TRP A 132 -15.95 21.58 17.54
C TRP A 132 -16.39 22.97 17.98
N CYS A 133 -15.70 23.56 18.96
CA CYS A 133 -16.00 24.92 19.41
C CYS A 133 -15.75 25.95 18.30
N GLU A 134 -14.61 25.84 17.60
CA GLU A 134 -14.21 26.80 16.55
C GLU A 134 -15.15 26.79 15.34
N SER A 135 -15.59 25.62 14.89
CA SER A 135 -16.27 25.49 13.58
C SER A 135 -17.43 24.52 13.54
N ARG A 136 -17.76 23.85 14.66
CA ARG A 136 -18.67 22.69 14.70
C ARG A 136 -18.26 21.60 13.70
N HIS A 137 -16.95 21.38 13.58
CA HIS A 137 -16.33 20.45 12.62
C HIS A 137 -16.61 20.74 11.14
N ARG A 138 -16.90 21.99 10.78
CA ARG A 138 -17.13 22.36 9.37
C ARG A 138 -15.81 22.77 8.71
N THR A 139 -15.34 21.98 7.74
CA THR A 139 -14.13 22.29 6.94
C THR A 139 -14.28 23.55 6.10
N THR A 140 -15.52 23.96 5.83
CA THR A 140 -15.87 25.16 5.06
C THR A 140 -16.26 26.35 5.94
N ALA A 141 -16.08 26.27 7.27
CA ALA A 141 -16.36 27.39 8.15
C ALA A 141 -15.49 28.60 7.82
N ARG A 142 -16.10 29.79 7.81
CA ARG A 142 -15.44 31.06 7.53
C ARG A 142 -15.93 32.11 8.53
N ASN A 143 -14.99 32.79 9.18
CA ASN A 143 -15.25 33.95 10.02
C ASN A 143 -14.20 35.02 9.71
N GLY A 144 -14.52 35.95 8.80
CA GLY A 144 -13.56 36.90 8.28
C GLY A 144 -12.31 36.20 7.72
N GLN A 145 -11.14 36.49 8.29
CA GLN A 145 -9.89 35.88 7.87
C GLN A 145 -9.64 34.47 8.43
N TYR A 146 -10.48 33.94 9.32
CA TYR A 146 -10.31 32.64 9.96
C TYR A 146 -11.07 31.54 9.22
N LEU A 147 -10.39 30.44 8.90
CA LEU A 147 -10.90 29.42 7.96
C LEU A 147 -10.81 28.00 8.53
N GLY A 148 -11.81 27.20 8.17
CA GLY A 148 -11.81 25.75 8.34
C GLY A 148 -11.99 25.26 9.77
N LEU A 149 -11.62 24.00 10.00
CA LEU A 149 -11.89 23.25 11.23
C LEU A 149 -11.42 23.95 12.51
N PHE A 150 -10.24 24.56 12.43
CA PHE A 150 -9.54 25.15 13.56
C PHE A 150 -9.51 26.67 13.49
N GLN A 151 -10.34 27.27 12.61
CA GLN A 151 -10.43 28.72 12.42
C GLN A 151 -9.05 29.39 12.43
N MET A 152 -8.08 28.84 11.70
CA MET A 152 -6.73 29.41 11.64
C MET A 152 -6.76 30.70 10.83
N GLY A 153 -6.10 31.75 11.30
CA GLY A 153 -6.00 33.05 10.62
C GLY A 153 -4.92 33.09 9.53
N THR A 154 -4.78 34.23 8.86
CA THR A 154 -3.83 34.40 7.72
C THR A 154 -2.39 34.06 8.09
N TYR A 155 -1.89 34.59 9.22
CA TYR A 155 -0.54 34.31 9.70
C TYR A 155 -0.31 32.81 9.97
N ALA A 156 -1.20 32.18 10.72
CA ALA A 156 -1.10 30.76 11.04
C ALA A 156 -1.15 29.87 9.78
N ARG A 157 -1.98 30.23 8.79
CA ARG A 157 -2.02 29.52 7.49
C ARG A 157 -0.78 29.76 6.64
N GLN A 158 -0.17 30.93 6.68
CA GLN A 158 1.10 31.19 5.99
C GLN A 158 2.23 30.35 6.58
N LEU A 159 2.28 30.22 7.91
CA LEU A 159 3.31 29.46 8.61
C LEU A 159 3.13 27.94 8.47
N ALA A 160 1.92 27.43 8.69
CA ALA A 160 1.68 25.99 8.80
C ALA A 160 1.02 25.36 7.56
N GLY A 161 0.54 26.18 6.63
CA GLY A 161 -0.23 25.78 5.45
C GLY A 161 -1.74 25.76 5.69
N HIS A 162 -2.49 25.36 4.67
CA HIS A 162 -3.93 25.10 4.72
C HIS A 162 -4.32 24.17 3.57
N GLY A 163 -5.48 23.53 3.66
CA GLY A 163 -6.05 22.72 2.58
C GLY A 163 -7.57 22.61 2.71
N ASP A 164 -8.20 21.95 1.75
CA ASP A 164 -9.66 21.89 1.66
C ASP A 164 -10.24 20.72 2.44
N SER A 165 -9.48 19.63 2.58
CA SER A 165 -9.92 18.44 3.30
C SER A 165 -9.73 18.59 4.81
N ALA A 166 -10.53 17.85 5.58
CA ALA A 166 -10.38 17.78 7.03
C ALA A 166 -8.97 17.33 7.46
N TYR A 167 -8.36 16.41 6.72
CA TYR A 167 -7.02 15.91 6.99
C TYR A 167 -5.95 16.99 6.79
N GLU A 168 -6.00 17.73 5.69
CA GLU A 168 -5.04 18.81 5.43
C GLU A 168 -5.17 19.94 6.44
N GLN A 169 -6.40 20.32 6.80
CA GLN A 169 -6.65 21.33 7.84
C GLN A 169 -6.16 20.86 9.21
N ALA A 170 -6.34 19.58 9.55
CA ALA A 170 -5.80 19.01 10.78
C ALA A 170 -4.26 18.97 10.78
N VAL A 171 -3.62 18.63 9.65
CA VAL A 171 -2.15 18.67 9.50
C VAL A 171 -1.62 20.09 9.69
N ALA A 172 -2.25 21.09 9.08
CA ALA A 172 -1.88 22.49 9.26
C ALA A 172 -2.04 22.93 10.73
N ALA A 173 -3.19 22.64 11.34
CA ALA A 173 -3.43 22.98 12.74
C ALA A 173 -2.43 22.30 13.68
N HIS A 174 -2.09 21.02 13.44
CA HIS A 174 -1.11 20.30 14.25
C HIS A 174 0.30 20.88 14.12
N ARG A 175 0.70 21.32 12.92
CA ARG A 175 1.99 22.03 12.73
C ARG A 175 2.02 23.31 13.56
N TYR A 176 0.96 24.10 13.50
CA TYR A 176 0.87 25.33 14.29
C TYR A 176 0.83 25.05 15.80
N PHE A 177 0.15 23.98 16.21
CA PHE A 177 0.11 23.53 17.60
C PHE A 177 1.49 23.09 18.10
N VAL A 178 2.28 22.40 17.28
CA VAL A 178 3.65 22.03 17.65
C VAL A 178 4.54 23.27 17.73
N ASP A 179 4.39 24.19 16.79
CA ASP A 179 5.14 25.46 16.75
C ASP A 179 4.84 26.35 17.96
N SER A 180 3.59 26.38 18.44
CA SER A 180 3.20 27.06 19.67
C SER A 180 3.69 26.40 20.96
N GLY A 181 4.50 25.34 20.88
CA GLY A 181 4.96 24.59 22.05
C GLY A 181 3.99 23.53 22.54
N ARG A 182 3.07 23.05 21.68
CA ARG A 182 1.95 22.17 22.01
C ARG A 182 0.95 22.82 22.96
N ASP A 183 0.68 24.09 22.66
CA ASP A 183 -0.22 24.95 23.43
C ASP A 183 -1.44 25.38 22.60
N TRP A 184 -2.59 25.43 23.26
CA TRP A 184 -3.87 25.82 22.67
C TRP A 184 -4.16 27.31 22.80
N SER A 185 -3.32 28.10 23.48
CA SER A 185 -3.50 29.55 23.61
C SER A 185 -3.65 30.34 22.29
N PRO A 186 -3.11 29.89 21.13
CA PRO A 186 -3.38 30.58 19.87
C PRO A 186 -4.82 30.47 19.34
N TRP A 187 -5.62 29.54 19.90
CA TRP A 187 -7.01 29.31 19.52
C TRP A 187 -7.96 30.00 20.47
N SER A 188 -8.98 30.68 19.93
CA SER A 188 -10.04 31.33 20.72
C SER A 188 -10.77 30.32 21.62
N CYS A 189 -10.97 29.10 21.11
CA CYS A 189 -11.56 27.99 21.83
C CYS A 189 -10.54 27.10 22.54
N GLY A 190 -9.32 27.56 22.80
CA GLY A 190 -8.27 26.75 23.42
C GLY A 190 -8.66 26.16 24.78
N TRP A 191 -9.53 26.86 25.53
CA TRP A 191 -10.10 26.38 26.80
C TRP A 191 -10.84 25.04 26.67
N ALA A 192 -11.38 24.71 25.50
CA ALA A 192 -12.10 23.46 25.24
C ALA A 192 -11.17 22.22 25.24
N ALA A 193 -9.85 22.43 25.22
CA ALA A 193 -8.85 21.37 25.33
C ALA A 193 -8.66 20.83 26.77
N SER A 194 -9.31 21.44 27.76
CA SER A 194 -9.18 21.09 29.18
C SER A 194 -9.97 19.84 29.58
#